data_AF-A0AAP2CM64-F1
#
_entry.id   AF-A0AAP2CM64-F1
#
_cell.length_a   1.000
_cell.length_b   1.000
_cell.length_c   1.000
_cell.angle_alpha   90.00
_cell.angle_beta   90.00
_cell.angle_gamma   90.00
#
_symmetry.space_group_name_H-M   'P 1'
#
loop_
_entity.id
_entity.type
_entity.pdbx_description
1 polymer ?
#
loop_
_entity_poly.entity_id
_entity_poly.type
_entity_poly.pdbx_seq_one_letter_code
_entity_poly.pdbx_strand_id
1 'polypeptide(L)' 'MDTMEKDLLDLKNRCETKLKTLYGWQKLPYDRIVKGKGIISTIELTLQYMNDGNEDGKQRCLKELRDMGFQL' A
#
# COMPACT_ATOMS: atom_id res chain seq x y z
N MET A 1 13.40 13.57 -3.48
CA MET A 1 12.37 12.56 -3.17
C MET A 1 11.25 12.81 -4.15
N ASP A 2 10.95 11.82 -4.98
CA ASP A 2 9.93 11.93 -6.02
C ASP A 2 8.56 12.15 -5.35
N THR A 3 7.71 13.03 -5.87
CA THR A 3 6.39 13.35 -5.26
C THR A 3 5.57 12.07 -5.05
N MET A 4 5.65 11.17 -6.02
CA MET A 4 4.98 9.87 -6.02
C MET A 4 5.49 8.91 -4.95
N GLU A 5 6.81 8.88 -4.72
CA GLU A 5 7.42 8.05 -3.68
C GLU A 5 6.92 8.48 -2.30
N LYS A 6 6.81 9.79 -2.08
CA LYS A 6 6.26 10.36 -0.85
C LYS A 6 4.78 10.01 -0.68
N ASP A 7 3.97 10.12 -1.73
CA ASP A 7 2.54 9.80 -1.67
C ASP A 7 2.29 8.31 -1.34
N LEU A 8 3.12 7.42 -1.89
CA LEU A 8 3.10 5.99 -1.59
C LEU A 8 3.49 5.71 -0.13
N LEU A 9 4.53 6.36 0.38
CA LEU A 9 4.93 6.23 1.79
C LEU A 9 3.86 6.75 2.75
N ASP A 10 3.23 7.88 2.42
CA ASP A 10 2.12 8.43 3.21
C ASP A 10 0.88 7.51 3.16
N LEU A 11 0.62 6.87 2.02
CA LEU A 11 -0.43 5.85 1.94
C LEU A 11 -0.11 4.61 2.79
N LYS A 12 1.13 4.12 2.75
CA LYS A 12 1.59 3.00 3.58
C LYS A 12 1.37 3.30 5.06
N ASN A 13 1.86 4.45 5.54
CA ASN A 13 1.73 4.86 6.93
C ASN A 13 0.27 4.96 7.39
N ARG A 14 -0.63 5.45 6.53
CA ARG A 14 -2.08 5.49 6.80
C ARG A 14 -2.68 4.10 6.94
N CYS A 15 -2.34 3.17 6.04
CA CYS A 15 -2.80 1.78 6.08
C CYS A 15 -2.30 1.05 7.34
N GLU A 16 -1.02 1.19 7.67
CA GLU A 16 -0.41 0.59 8.87
C GLU A 16 -1.05 1.12 10.16
N THR A 17 -1.21 2.44 10.26
CA THR A 17 -1.85 3.08 11.41
C THR A 17 -3.28 2.57 11.58
N LYS A 18 -4.03 2.49 10.48
CA LYS A 18 -5.42 2.01 10.51
C LYS A 18 -5.51 0.55 10.94
N LEU A 19 -4.63 -0.32 10.42
CA LEU A 19 -4.56 -1.71 10.86
C LEU A 19 -4.21 -1.85 12.34
N LYS A 20 -3.20 -1.11 12.81
CA LYS A 20 -2.73 -1.14 14.20
C LYS A 20 -3.79 -0.63 15.19
N THR A 21 -4.40 0.52 14.88
CA THR A 21 -5.46 1.11 15.71
C THR A 21 -6.67 0.19 15.79
N LEU A 22 -7.10 -0.39 14.66
CA LEU A 22 -8.24 -1.28 14.66
C LEU A 22 -7.92 -2.57 15.45
N TYR A 23 -6.74 -3.18 15.28
CA TYR A 23 -6.34 -4.37 16.05
C TYR A 23 -6.39 -4.17 17.56
N GLY A 24 -6.07 -2.97 18.06
CA GLY A 24 -6.06 -2.65 19.49
C GLY A 24 -7.45 -2.39 20.09
N TRP A 25 -8.41 -1.91 19.31
CA TRP A 25 -9.71 -1.43 19.82
C TRP A 25 -10.89 -2.35 19.45
N GLN A 26 -10.84 -3.01 18.28
CA GLN A 26 -11.86 -3.96 17.83
C GLN A 26 -11.22 -5.06 16.98
N LYS A 27 -11.47 -6.33 17.33
CA LYS A 27 -10.97 -7.45 16.54
C LYS A 27 -11.54 -7.38 15.11
N LEU A 28 -10.72 -6.96 14.16
CA LEU A 28 -11.11 -6.93 12.76
C LEU A 28 -11.39 -8.35 12.27
N PRO A 29 -12.37 -8.55 11.38
CA PRO A 29 -12.49 -9.80 10.64
C PRO A 29 -11.17 -10.11 9.92
N TYR A 30 -10.78 -11.38 9.92
CA TYR A 30 -9.52 -11.84 9.33
C TYR A 30 -9.36 -11.36 7.87
N ASP A 31 -10.42 -11.40 7.08
CA ASP A 31 -10.41 -10.95 5.68
C ASP A 31 -10.01 -9.47 5.53
N ARG A 32 -10.41 -8.62 6.48
CA ARG A 32 -10.03 -7.19 6.46
C ARG A 32 -8.58 -6.99 6.83
N ILE A 33 -8.05 -7.81 7.74
CA ILE A 33 -6.63 -7.79 8.11
C ILE A 33 -5.78 -8.23 6.92
N VAL A 34 -6.15 -9.34 6.26
CA VAL A 34 -5.45 -9.85 5.08
C VAL A 34 -5.48 -8.82 3.95
N LYS A 35 -6.64 -8.23 3.68
CA LYS A 35 -6.77 -7.17 2.65
C LYS A 35 -5.89 -5.97 2.96
N GLY A 36 -5.86 -5.51 4.21
CA GLY A 36 -5.01 -4.39 4.62
C GLY A 36 -3.52 -4.70 4.47
N LYS A 37 -3.09 -5.91 4.85
CA LYS A 37 -1.70 -6.36 4.64
C LYS A 37 -1.35 -6.45 3.17
N GLY A 38 -2.26 -6.96 2.33
CA GLY A 38 -2.07 -7.01 0.88
C GLY A 38 -1.83 -5.63 0.26
N ILE A 39 -2.61 -4.63 0.66
CA ILE A 39 -2.42 -3.23 0.20
C ILE A 39 -1.03 -2.72 0.57
N ILE A 40 -0.57 -2.95 1.82
CA ILE A 40 0.77 -2.54 2.27
C ILE A 40 1.84 -3.22 1.41
N SER A 41 1.72 -4.53 1.18
CA SER A 41 2.68 -5.27 0.35
C SER A 41 2.72 -4.77 -1.10
N THR A 42 1.59 -4.41 -1.70
CA THR A 42 1.56 -3.82 -3.05
C THR A 42 2.28 -2.47 -3.08
N ILE A 43 2.14 -1.64 -2.04
CA ILE A 43 2.86 -0.36 -1.93
C ILE A 43 4.37 -0.60 -1.79
N GLU A 44 4.79 -1.54 -0.94
CA GLU A 44 6.19 -1.89 -0.74
C GLU A 44 6.83 -2.41 -2.03
N LEU A 45 6.14 -3.28 -2.77
CA LEU A 45 6.58 -3.75 -4.08
C LEU A 45 6.69 -2.60 -5.09
N THR A 46 5.75 -1.66 -5.08
CA THR A 46 5.81 -0.47 -5.96
C THR A 46 7.07 0.35 -5.67
N LEU A 47 7.36 0.63 -4.40
CA LEU A 47 8.55 1.37 -3.98
C LEU A 47 9.84 0.61 -4.33
N GLN A 48 9.85 -0.71 -4.17
CA GLN A 48 10.98 -1.54 -4.58
C GLN A 48 11.22 -1.46 -6.09
N TYR A 49 10.16 -1.59 -6.90
CA TYR A 49 10.28 -1.48 -8.35
C TYR A 49 10.72 -0.08 -8.81
N MET A 50 10.32 0.98 -8.12
CA MET A 50 10.83 2.33 -8.36
C MET A 50 12.35 2.41 -8.11
N ASN A 51 12.83 1.83 -7.02
CA ASN A 51 14.26 1.79 -6.68
C ASN A 51 15.08 0.93 -7.65
N ASP A 52 14.50 -0.18 -8.12
CA ASP A 52 15.14 -1.10 -9.05
C ASP A 52 15.12 -0.59 -10.52
N GLY A 53 14.44 0.53 -10.80
CA GLY A 53 14.22 1.04 -12.16
C GLY A 53 13.30 0.16 -13.01
N ASN A 54 12.50 -0.71 -12.37
CA ASN A 54 11.58 -1.63 -13.04
C ASN A 54 10.22 -0.94 -13.29
N GLU A 55 10.14 -0.22 -14.40
CA GLU A 55 8.93 0.54 -14.77
C GLU A 55 7.70 -0.36 -15.00
N ASP A 56 7.86 -1.56 -15.58
CA ASP A 56 6.73 -2.48 -15.80
C ASP A 56 6.12 -2.97 -14.49
N GLY A 57 6.98 -3.37 -13.53
CA GLY A 57 6.56 -3.80 -12.20
C GLY A 57 5.85 -2.67 -11.45
N LYS A 58 6.42 -1.47 -11.49
CA LYS A 58 5.82 -0.25 -10.94
C LYS A 58 4.44 0.02 -11.53
N GLN A 59 4.30 0.06 -12.86
CA GLN A 59 3.01 0.34 -13.52
C GLN A 59 1.94 -0.71 -13.17
N ARG A 60 2.34 -1.98 -13.08
CA ARG A 60 1.45 -3.05 -12.64
C ARG A 60 0.95 -2.83 -11.23
N CYS A 61 1.82 -2.58 -10.25
CA CYS A 61 1.40 -2.37 -8.87
C CYS A 61 0.56 -1.09 -8.70
N LEU A 62 0.85 -0.03 -9.46
CA LEU A 62 0.03 1.17 -9.48
C LEU A 62 -1.36 0.93 -10.06
N LYS A 63 -1.46 0.11 -11.12
CA LYS A 63 -2.75 -0.33 -11.64
C LYS A 63 -3.51 -1.13 -10.57
N GLU A 64 -2.86 -2.04 -9.87
CA GLU A 64 -3.49 -2.80 -8.79
C GLU A 64 -4.01 -1.88 -7.66
N LEU A 65 -3.24 -0.86 -7.25
CA LEU A 65 -3.68 0.11 -6.25
C LEU A 65 -4.88 0.95 -6.74
N ARG A 66 -4.90 1.34 -8.01
CA ARG A 66 -6.05 2.03 -8.62
C ARG A 66 -7.28 1.12 -8.71
N ASP A 67 -7.10 -0.14 -9.08
CA ASP A 67 -8.18 -1.14 -9.14
C ASP A 67 -8.76 -1.41 -7.73
N MET A 68 -7.97 -1.21 -6.67
CA MET A 68 -8.42 -1.23 -5.27
C MET A 68 -9.09 0.07 -4.80
N GLY A 69 -9.07 1.13 -5.62
CA GLY A 69 -9.74 2.41 -5.36
C GLY A 69 -8.85 3.51 -4.77
N PHE A 70 -7.52 3.34 -4.76
CA PHE A 70 -6.61 4.39 -4.29
C PHE A 70 -6.34 5.41 -5.41
N GLN A 71 -6.45 6.70 -5.05
CA GLN A 71 -5.97 7.81 -5.88
C GLN A 71 -4.54 8.11 -5.46
N LEU A 72 -3.60 7.92 -6.39
CA LEU A 72 -2.16 8.10 -6.27
C LEU A 72 -1.71 9.16 -7.28
#